data_AF-A0A8T5TBP9-F1
#
_entry.id   AF-A0A8T5TBP9-F1
#
_cell.length_a   1.000
_cell.length_b   1.000
_cell.length_c   1.000
_cell.angle_alpha   90.00
_cell.angle_beta   90.00
_cell.angle_gamma   90.00
#
_symmetry.space_group_name_H-M   'P 1'
#
loop_
_entity.id
_entity.type
_entity.pdbx_description
1 polymer ?
#
loop_
_entity_poly.entity_id
_entity_poly.type
_entity_poly.pdbx_seq_one_letter_code
_entity_poly.pdbx_strand_id
1 'polypeptide(L)'
;MANKILLEKNVEINEILTPLQNNLIKLLYKNGPTTRKELVNHLSIPRTTIYDNLLKLQKRKVLEKFTRNYGTRGRPLVFWKITE
;
A
#
# COMPACT_ATOMS: atom_id res chain seq x y z
N MET A 1 15.13 -6.53 11.66
CA MET A 1 14.99 -5.20 12.31
C MET A 1 15.33 -4.01 11.39
N ALA A 2 15.83 -4.22 10.16
CA ALA A 2 16.15 -3.14 9.22
C ALA A 2 14.92 -2.35 8.72
N ASN A 3 13.79 -3.02 8.48
CA ASN A 3 12.61 -2.38 7.87
C ASN A 3 11.86 -1.43 8.82
N LYS A 4 12.04 -1.57 10.14
CA LYS A 4 11.40 -0.67 11.12
C LYS A 4 12.03 0.72 11.06
N ILE A 5 13.37 0.76 10.92
CA ILE A 5 14.16 1.98 10.84
C ILE A 5 13.90 2.73 9.52
N LEU A 6 13.65 2.02 8.41
CA LEU A 6 13.30 2.63 7.12
C LEU A 6 11.88 3.24 7.12
N LEU A 7 10.91 2.57 7.75
CA LEU A 7 9.57 3.14 7.94
C LEU A 7 9.60 4.37 8.86
N GLU A 8 10.35 4.30 9.96
CA GLU A 8 10.54 5.44 10.86
C GLU A 8 11.21 6.60 10.13
N LYS A 9 12.30 6.38 9.37
CA LYS A 9 12.98 7.44 8.59
C LYS A 9 12.17 8.04 7.44
N ASN A 10 11.26 7.30 6.80
CA ASN A 10 10.47 7.80 5.68
C ASN A 10 9.13 8.42 6.12
N VAL A 11 8.63 8.07 7.30
CA VAL A 11 7.43 8.70 7.91
C VAL A 11 7.82 9.92 8.74
N GLU A 12 9.01 9.89 9.37
CA GLU A 12 9.63 11.06 9.97
C GLU A 12 10.21 11.93 8.86
N ILE A 13 9.44 12.92 8.41
CA ILE A 13 9.99 14.26 8.24
C ILE A 13 8.91 15.34 8.29
N ASN A 14 7.61 15.12 7.95
CA ASN A 14 6.56 16.13 8.27
C ASN A 14 5.08 15.77 7.96
N GLU A 15 4.70 14.52 7.66
CA GLU A 15 3.32 14.24 7.20
C GLU A 15 2.45 13.47 8.19
N ILE A 16 1.40 14.16 8.66
CA ILE A 16 0.29 13.55 9.40
C ILE A 16 -0.39 12.52 8.50
N LEU A 17 -0.26 11.24 8.86
CA LEU A 17 -0.99 10.14 8.23
C LEU A 17 -2.38 10.00 8.85
N THR A 18 -3.40 9.85 8.00
CA THR A 18 -4.75 9.57 8.49
C THR A 18 -4.82 8.17 9.11
N PRO A 19 -5.79 7.88 10.00
CA PRO A 19 -5.97 6.53 10.55
C PRO A 19 -6.09 5.44 9.46
N LEU A 20 -6.77 5.76 8.36
CA LEU A 20 -6.88 4.87 7.20
C LEU A 20 -5.53 4.62 6.53
N GLN A 21 -4.74 5.66 6.28
CA GLN A 21 -3.41 5.51 5.70
C GLN A 21 -2.49 4.66 6.59
N ASN A 22 -2.54 4.88 7.90
CA ASN A 22 -1.81 4.06 8.87
C ASN A 22 -2.25 2.59 8.82
N ASN A 23 -3.56 2.33 8.73
CA ASN A 23 -4.08 0.96 8.64
C ASN A 23 -3.66 0.27 7.34
N LEU A 24 -3.65 0.99 6.22
CA LEU A 24 -3.16 0.47 4.93
C LEU A 24 -1.68 0.06 5.01
N ILE A 25 -0.83 0.92 5.57
CA ILE A 25 0.60 0.65 5.73
C ILE A 25 0.81 -0.55 6.66
N LYS A 26 0.13 -0.59 7.82
CA LYS A 26 0.21 -1.72 8.76
C LYS A 26 -0.18 -3.04 8.10
N LEU A 27 -1.24 -3.04 7.29
CA LEU A 27 -1.70 -4.23 6.59
C LEU A 27 -0.67 -4.70 5.55
N LEU A 28 -0.14 -3.78 4.73
CA LEU A 28 0.89 -4.09 3.74
C LEU A 28 2.19 -4.57 4.39
N TYR A 29 2.53 -4.03 5.55
CA TYR A 29 3.69 -4.47 6.33
C TYR A 29 3.51 -5.91 6.84
N LYS A 30 2.31 -6.23 7.35
CA LYS A 30 2.01 -7.54 7.93
C LYS A 30 1.81 -8.63 6.88
N ASN A 31 1.06 -8.33 5.82
CA ASN A 31 0.62 -9.32 4.83
C ASN A 31 1.50 -9.34 3.57
N GLY A 32 2.42 -8.38 3.44
CA GLY A 32 3.22 -8.18 2.23
C GLY A 32 2.42 -7.54 1.09
N PRO A 33 2.89 -7.70 -0.16
CA PRO A 33 2.23 -7.09 -1.31
C PRO A 33 0.80 -7.58 -1.50
N THR A 34 -0.15 -6.65 -1.57
CA THR A 34 -1.58 -6.99 -1.71
C THR A 34 -2.27 -6.19 -2.81
N THR A 35 -3.34 -6.75 -3.34
CA THR A 35 -4.18 -6.10 -4.34
C THR A 35 -5.16 -5.14 -3.67
N ARG A 36 -5.65 -4.17 -4.46
CA ARG A 36 -6.75 -3.29 -4.01
C ARG A 36 -8.00 -4.06 -3.58
N LYS A 37 -8.29 -5.21 -4.19
CA LYS A 37 -9.46 -6.05 -3.82
C LYS A 37 -9.29 -6.61 -2.40
N GLU A 38 -8.10 -7.11 -2.09
CA GLU A 38 -7.79 -7.64 -0.75
C GLU A 38 -7.83 -6.54 0.30
N LEU A 39 -7.30 -5.35 0.00
CA LEU A 39 -7.35 -4.20 0.90
C LEU A 39 -8.80 -3.78 1.22
N VAL A 40 -9.68 -3.80 0.21
CA VAL A 40 -11.12 -3.57 0.41
C VAL A 40 -11.73 -4.63 1.32
N ASN A 41 -11.45 -5.91 1.07
CA ASN A 41 -12.00 -7.01 1.85
C ASN A 41 -11.53 -6.98 3.32
N HIS A 42 -10.28 -6.61 3.56
CA HIS A 42 -9.73 -6.55 4.92
C HIS A 42 -10.21 -5.32 5.70
N LEU A 43 -10.33 -4.16 5.06
CA LEU A 43 -10.66 -2.92 5.74
C LEU A 43 -12.15 -2.58 5.70
N SER A 44 -12.94 -3.28 4.86
CA SER A 44 -14.36 -2.98 4.61
C SER A 44 -14.61 -1.52 4.20
N ILE A 45 -13.67 -0.95 3.44
CA ILE A 45 -13.71 0.46 2.99
C ILE A 45 -13.98 0.50 1.48
N PRO A 46 -14.72 1.50 0.98
CA PRO A 46 -15.00 1.63 -0.44
C PRO A 46 -13.74 1.60 -1.32
N ARG A 47 -13.86 0.92 -2.46
CA ARG A 47 -12.75 0.66 -3.39
C ARG A 47 -12.09 1.93 -3.92
N THR A 48 -12.87 2.99 -4.15
CA THR A 48 -12.39 4.30 -4.60
C THR A 48 -11.59 4.98 -3.49
N THR A 49 -12.11 5.00 -2.26
CA THR A 49 -11.42 5.55 -1.09
C THR A 49 -10.08 4.87 -0.84
N ILE A 50 -10.02 3.53 -0.96
CA ILE A 50 -8.76 2.79 -0.87
C ILE A 50 -7.80 3.22 -1.99
N TYR A 51 -8.28 3.31 -3.22
CA TYR A 51 -7.45 3.73 -4.35
C TYR A 51 -6.87 5.15 -4.17
N ASP A 52 -7.68 6.10 -3.73
CA ASP A 52 -7.25 7.48 -3.53
C ASP A 52 -6.18 7.58 -2.45
N ASN A 53 -6.32 6.82 -1.35
CA ASN A 53 -5.32 6.78 -0.29
C ASN A 53 -4.03 6.09 -0.73
N LEU A 54 -4.11 5.01 -1.51
CA LEU A 54 -2.94 4.36 -2.09
C LEU A 54 -2.18 5.32 -3.02
N LEU A 55 -2.87 6.10 -3.85
CA LEU A 55 -2.24 7.11 -4.69
C LEU A 55 -1.58 8.23 -3.87
N LYS A 56 -2.22 8.69 -2.80
CA LYS A 56 -1.62 9.69 -1.89
C LYS A 56 -0.33 9.15 -1.27
N LEU A 57 -0.35 7.91 -0.76
CA LEU A 57 0.84 7.26 -0.20
C LEU A 57 1.92 6.98 -1.25
N GLN A 58 1.54 6.70 -2.50
CA GLN A 58 2.48 6.54 -3.61
C GLN A 58 3.19 7.85 -3.95
N LYS A 59 2.45 8.97 -3.99
CA LYS A 59 3.04 10.31 -4.22
C LYS A 59 4.06 10.67 -3.13
N ARG A 60 3.82 10.20 -1.92
CA ARG A 60 4.71 10.33 -0.76
C ARG A 60 5.87 9.33 -0.74
N LYS A 61 6.00 8.50 -1.79
CA LYS A 61 7.00 7.43 -1.92
C LYS A 61 6.95 6.38 -0.80
N VAL A 62 5.85 6.29 -0.04
CA VAL A 62 5.66 5.28 1.01
C VAL A 62 5.29 3.93 0.40
N LEU A 63 4.52 3.95 -0.69
CA LEU A 63 4.07 2.75 -1.38
C LEU A 63 4.44 2.79 -2.86
N GLU A 64 4.59 1.63 -3.45
CA GLU A 64 4.74 1.46 -4.89
C GLU A 64 3.78 0.39 -5.43
N LYS A 65 3.40 0.52 -6.70
CA LYS A 65 2.56 -0.45 -7.39
C LYS A 65 3.39 -1.22 -8.40
N PHE A 66 3.13 -2.52 -8.50
CA PHE A 66 3.71 -3.36 -9.53
C PHE A 66 2.66 -4.34 -10.07
N THR A 67 2.90 -4.82 -11.27
CA THR A 67 2.08 -5.86 -11.90
C THR A 67 2.82 -7.19 -11.85
N ARG A 68 2.07 -8.28 -11.65
CA ARG A 68 2.60 -9.62 -11.82
C ARG A 68 1.92 -10.25 -13.03
N ASN A 69 2.69 -10.47 -14.09
CA ASN A 69 2.20 -11.16 -15.28
C ASN A 69 2.34 -12.67 -15.07
N TYR A 70 1.23 -13.39 -15.05
CA TYR A 70 1.19 -14.85 -14.89
C TYR A 70 1.10 -15.58 -16.24
N GLY A 71 1.27 -14.89 -17.37
CA GLY A 71 1.19 -15.49 -18.71
C GLY A 71 -0.24 -15.82 -19.16
N THR A 72 -1.25 -15.45 -18.38
CA THR A 72 -2.66 -15.68 -18.69
C THR A 72 -3.28 -14.49 -19.45
N ARG A 73 -4.19 -14.77 -20.39
CA ARG A 73 -4.93 -13.73 -21.12
C ARG A 73 -5.79 -12.90 -20.17
N GLY A 74 -5.68 -11.57 -20.23
CA GLY A 74 -6.48 -10.63 -19.44
C GLY A 74 -5.68 -9.47 -18.87
N ARG A 75 -6.35 -8.59 -18.11
CA ARG A 75 -5.67 -7.47 -17.44
C ARG A 75 -4.85 -8.00 -16.26
N PRO A 76 -3.54 -7.71 -16.19
CA PRO A 76 -2.72 -8.19 -15.08
C PRO A 76 -3.19 -7.61 -13.74
N LEU A 77 -3.01 -8.39 -12.68
CA LEU A 77 -3.29 -7.93 -11.32
C LEU A 77 -2.25 -6.89 -10.90
N VAL A 78 -2.73 -5.86 -10.21
CA VAL A 78 -1.91 -4.79 -9.66
C VAL A 78 -1.81 -5.00 -8.15
N PHE A 79 -0.58 -5.14 -7.70
CA PHE A 79 -0.20 -5.25 -6.30
C PHE A 79 0.41 -3.94 -5.82
N TRP A 80 0.25 -3.69 -4.53
CA TRP A 80 0.84 -2.57 -3.81
C TRP A 80 1.79 -3.13 -2.77
N LYS A 81 2.97 -2.51 -2.61
CA LYS A 81 3.93 -2.84 -1.55
C LYS A 81 4.49 -1.58 -0.93
N ILE A 82 5.08 -1.74 0.26
CA ILE A 82 5.87 -0.68 0.90
C ILE A 82 7.13 -0.50 0.06
N THR A 83 7.47 0.75 -0.24
CA THR A 83 8.74 1.09 -0.90
C THR A 83 9.89 0.78 0.07
N GLU A 84 10.91 0.07 -0.42
CA GLU A 84 12.13 -0.23 0.36
C GLU A 84 13.02 1.01 0.55
#